data_AF-A0A7G1I9F0-F1
#
_entry.id   AF-A0A7G1I9F0-F1
#
_cell.length_a   1.000
_cell.length_b   1.000
_cell.length_c   1.000
_cell.angle_alpha   90.00
_cell.angle_beta   90.00
_cell.angle_gamma   90.00
#
_symmetry.space_group_name_H-M   'P 1'
#
loop_
_entity.id
_entity.type
_entity.pdbx_description
1 polymer ?
#
loop_
_entity_poly.entity_id
_entity_poly.type
_entity_poly.pdbx_seq_one_letter_code
_entity_poly.pdbx_strand_id
1 'polypeptide(L)'
;MDGLGFTVDQMAEAERRGRLFGLAGDVLQWSGPPIHTVQSAADELGLSAEEVARVWALLGLTVTGPDVAALSQADVDALATWVALKAVVGQDGAYGLLRVVGTAMARLAEAESTMIRAGMPDIQMTHTHDELATAQAYRAIAEFVPGSGT
;
A
#
# COMPACT_ATOMS: atom_id res chain seq x y z
N MET A 1 -6.10 3.31 24.65
CA MET A 1 -5.78 2.49 23.47
C MET A 1 -5.94 3.36 22.21
N ASP A 2 -5.51 4.63 22.28
CA ASP A 2 -6.00 5.67 21.35
C ASP A 2 -4.87 6.29 20.51
N GLY A 3 -3.80 5.51 20.29
CA GLY A 3 -2.53 6.03 19.74
C GLY A 3 -2.31 5.80 18.24
N LEU A 4 -3.26 5.18 17.52
CA LEU A 4 -3.10 4.83 16.10
C LEU A 4 -4.17 5.46 15.18
N GLY A 5 -5.09 6.27 15.73
CA GLY A 5 -6.15 6.92 14.95
C GLY A 5 -7.26 5.99 14.44
N PHE A 6 -7.29 4.72 14.85
CA PHE A 6 -8.33 3.77 14.45
C PHE A 6 -9.60 3.91 15.28
N THR A 7 -10.74 3.89 14.61
CA THR A 7 -12.05 3.75 15.24
C THR A 7 -12.26 2.33 15.75
N VAL A 8 -13.09 2.17 16.77
CA VAL A 8 -13.48 0.85 17.31
C VAL A 8 -14.08 -0.05 16.21
N ASP A 9 -14.81 0.52 15.27
CA ASP A 9 -15.41 -0.21 14.15
C ASP A 9 -14.35 -0.77 13.18
N GLN A 10 -13.29 -0.02 12.91
CA GLN A 10 -12.15 -0.48 12.09
C GLN A 10 -11.40 -1.62 12.76
N MET A 11 -11.18 -1.53 14.08
CA MET A 11 -10.56 -2.60 14.85
C MET A 11 -11.44 -3.86 14.86
N ALA A 12 -12.75 -3.72 15.09
CA ALA A 12 -13.68 -4.83 15.10
C ALA A 12 -13.81 -5.51 13.72
N GLU A 13 -13.71 -4.74 12.63
CA GLU A 13 -13.72 -5.28 11.28
C GLU A 13 -12.42 -6.00 10.92
N ALA A 14 -11.28 -5.46 11.33
CA ALA A 14 -9.99 -6.12 11.13
C ALA A 14 -9.91 -7.44 11.91
N GLU A 15 -10.45 -7.47 13.13
CA GLU A 15 -10.56 -8.67 13.96
C GLU A 15 -11.46 -9.73 13.33
N ARG A 16 -12.65 -9.35 12.82
CA ARG A 16 -13.54 -10.28 12.10
C ARG A 16 -12.87 -10.93 10.89
N ARG A 17 -11.89 -10.25 10.28
CA ARG A 17 -11.11 -10.77 9.14
C ARG A 17 -9.83 -11.49 9.58
N GLY A 18 -9.57 -11.62 10.88
CA GLY A 18 -8.33 -12.22 11.40
C GLY A 18 -7.08 -11.43 11.04
N ARG A 19 -7.20 -10.12 10.84
CA ARG A 19 -6.09 -9.23 10.43
C ARG A 19 -5.92 -8.01 11.34
N LEU A 20 -6.39 -8.07 12.58
CA LEU A 20 -6.22 -6.98 13.54
C LEU A 20 -4.73 -6.64 13.76
N PHE A 21 -3.86 -7.65 13.79
CA PHE A 21 -2.40 -7.48 13.88
C PHE A 21 -1.79 -6.75 12.66
N GLY A 22 -2.42 -6.87 11.49
CA GLY A 22 -1.97 -6.24 10.24
C GLY A 22 -2.48 -4.82 10.05
N LEU A 23 -3.53 -4.40 10.78
CA LEU A 23 -4.20 -3.11 10.59
C LEU A 23 -3.24 -1.91 10.73
N ALA A 24 -2.32 -1.96 11.68
CA ALA A 24 -1.33 -0.90 11.88
C ALA A 24 -0.24 -0.89 10.79
N GLY A 25 0.12 -2.05 10.23
CA GLY A 25 1.05 -2.15 9.12
C GLY A 25 0.43 -1.78 7.78
N ASP A 26 -0.85 -2.12 7.56
CA ASP A 26 -1.61 -1.83 6.35
C ASP A 26 -1.73 -0.31 6.11
N VAL A 27 -2.06 0.46 7.15
CA VAL A 27 -2.24 1.92 7.03
C VAL A 27 -0.92 2.67 6.92
N LEU A 28 0.17 2.15 7.50
CA LEU A 28 1.50 2.75 7.38
C LEU A 28 2.11 2.62 5.98
N GLN A 29 1.70 1.60 5.23
CA GLN A 29 2.20 1.35 3.88
C GLN A 29 1.34 1.98 2.79
N TRP A 30 0.17 2.52 3.15
CA TRP A 30 -0.69 3.19 2.18
C TRP A 30 -0.24 4.63 1.97
N SER A 31 -0.29 5.06 0.72
CA SER A 31 -0.14 6.46 0.26
C SER A 31 -1.28 7.38 0.75
N GLY A 32 -2.23 6.85 1.52
CA GLY A 32 -3.39 7.51 2.08
C GLY A 32 -4.58 6.55 2.15
N PRO A 33 -5.74 6.96 2.69
CA PRO A 33 -6.94 6.14 2.64
C PRO A 33 -7.37 5.88 1.18
N PRO A 34 -7.78 4.65 0.82
CA PRO A 34 -8.30 4.37 -0.51
C PRO A 34 -9.69 5.01 -0.66
N ILE A 35 -9.78 6.04 -1.49
CA ILE A 35 -11.02 6.81 -1.71
C ILE A 35 -11.49 6.77 -3.17
N HIS A 36 -10.63 6.33 -4.10
CA HIS A 36 -10.96 6.19 -5.51
C HIS A 36 -11.08 4.73 -5.92
N THR A 37 -12.16 4.42 -6.64
CA THR A 37 -12.24 3.22 -7.49
C THR A 37 -11.44 3.46 -8.76
N VAL A 38 -11.13 2.37 -9.50
CA VAL A 38 -10.49 2.47 -10.83
C VAL A 38 -11.29 3.39 -11.77
N GLN A 39 -12.62 3.30 -11.72
CA GLN A 39 -13.48 4.14 -12.56
C GLN A 39 -13.36 5.62 -12.17
N SER A 40 -13.47 5.96 -10.89
CA SER A 40 -13.38 7.36 -10.45
C SER A 40 -12.00 7.97 -10.72
N ALA A 41 -10.92 7.18 -10.59
CA ALA A 41 -9.58 7.62 -10.92
C ALA A 41 -9.43 7.85 -12.44
N ALA A 42 -10.04 7.00 -13.27
CA ALA A 42 -10.04 7.17 -14.71
C ALA A 42 -10.75 8.47 -15.14
N ASP A 43 -11.90 8.75 -14.53
CA ASP A 43 -12.65 9.97 -14.78
C ASP A 43 -11.84 11.22 -14.41
N GLU A 44 -11.11 11.20 -13.28
CA GLU A 44 -10.26 12.30 -12.82
C GLU A 44 -9.02 12.51 -13.69
N LEU A 45 -8.41 11.40 -14.15
CA LEU A 45 -7.21 11.43 -14.99
C LEU A 45 -7.50 11.65 -16.48
N GLY A 46 -8.77 11.64 -16.89
CA GLY A 46 -9.16 11.68 -18.30
C GLY A 46 -8.69 10.45 -19.09
N LEU A 47 -8.64 9.29 -18.44
CA LEU A 47 -8.22 8.01 -19.03
C LEU A 47 -9.39 7.02 -19.11
N SER A 48 -9.18 5.87 -19.75
CA SER A 48 -10.10 4.74 -19.60
C SER A 48 -9.79 3.95 -18.32
N ALA A 49 -10.82 3.33 -17.73
CA ALA A 49 -10.63 2.44 -16.58
C ALA A 49 -9.68 1.26 -16.89
N GLU A 50 -9.69 0.77 -18.13
CA GLU A 50 -8.74 -0.25 -18.59
C GLU A 50 -7.29 0.25 -18.56
N GLU A 51 -7.05 1.51 -18.94
CA GLU A 51 -5.72 2.09 -18.89
C GLU A 51 -5.25 2.29 -17.45
N VAL A 52 -6.12 2.77 -16.55
CA VAL A 52 -5.82 2.89 -15.12
C VAL A 52 -5.50 1.52 -14.51
N ALA A 53 -6.32 0.50 -14.77
CA ALA A 53 -6.07 -0.87 -14.31
C ALA A 53 -4.74 -1.41 -14.87
N ARG A 54 -4.41 -1.08 -16.12
CA ARG A 54 -3.16 -1.50 -16.75
C ARG A 54 -1.94 -0.85 -16.09
N VAL A 55 -1.95 0.46 -15.85
CA VAL A 55 -0.81 1.13 -15.19
C VAL A 55 -0.62 0.66 -13.76
N TRP A 56 -1.73 0.38 -13.06
CA TRP A 56 -1.72 -0.22 -11.73
C TRP A 56 -1.03 -1.60 -11.75
N ALA A 57 -1.38 -2.44 -12.74
CA ALA A 57 -0.74 -3.74 -12.94
C ALA A 57 0.74 -3.62 -13.35
N LEU A 58 1.14 -2.60 -14.11
CA LEU A 58 2.54 -2.36 -14.48
C LEU A 58 3.42 -2.02 -13.27
N LEU A 59 2.84 -1.42 -12.24
CA LEU A 59 3.49 -1.20 -10.94
C LEU A 59 3.55 -2.48 -10.09
N GLY A 60 2.91 -3.57 -10.53
CA GLY A 60 2.80 -4.83 -9.78
C GLY A 60 1.65 -4.84 -8.77
N LEU A 61 0.73 -3.87 -8.83
CA LEU A 61 -0.39 -3.75 -7.92
C LEU A 61 -1.66 -4.39 -8.49
N THR A 62 -2.58 -4.79 -7.61
CA THR A 62 -3.85 -5.42 -8.01
C THR A 62 -5.03 -4.66 -7.41
N VAL A 63 -6.17 -4.71 -8.10
CA VAL A 63 -7.45 -4.19 -7.61
C VAL A 63 -8.40 -5.35 -7.37
N THR A 64 -9.12 -5.31 -6.25
CA THR A 64 -10.02 -6.41 -5.84
C THR A 64 -11.29 -6.46 -6.70
N GLY A 65 -11.72 -5.33 -7.26
CA GLY A 65 -12.87 -5.23 -8.14
C GLY A 65 -13.07 -3.79 -8.65
N PRO A 66 -13.90 -3.58 -9.69
CA PRO A 66 -14.09 -2.28 -10.32
C PRO A 66 -14.77 -1.25 -9.42
N ASP A 67 -15.65 -1.71 -8.51
CA ASP A 67 -16.44 -0.84 -7.61
C ASP A 67 -15.83 -0.71 -6.21
N VAL A 68 -14.63 -1.26 -5.99
CA VAL A 68 -13.94 -1.22 -4.70
C VAL A 68 -12.89 -0.10 -4.74
N ALA A 69 -12.94 0.80 -3.76
CA ALA A 69 -11.93 1.84 -3.63
C ALA A 69 -10.57 1.18 -3.35
N ALA A 70 -9.57 1.51 -4.17
CA ALA A 70 -8.25 0.90 -4.13
C ALA A 70 -7.10 1.90 -4.28
N LEU A 71 -7.40 3.13 -4.74
CA LEU A 71 -6.42 4.19 -4.92
C LEU A 71 -6.69 5.31 -3.91
N SER A 72 -5.63 5.82 -3.31
CA SER A 72 -5.65 7.07 -2.53
C SER A 72 -5.56 8.28 -3.47
N GLN A 73 -5.80 9.49 -2.94
CA GLN A 73 -5.57 10.71 -3.72
C GLN A 73 -4.11 10.84 -4.18
N ALA A 74 -3.14 10.48 -3.32
CA ALA A 74 -1.73 10.56 -3.67
C ALA A 74 -1.35 9.63 -4.84
N ASP A 75 -2.03 8.48 -4.96
CA ASP A 75 -1.86 7.60 -6.12
C ASP A 75 -2.39 8.25 -7.40
N VAL A 76 -3.56 8.91 -7.32
CA VAL A 76 -4.14 9.64 -8.45
C VAL A 76 -3.23 10.80 -8.86
N ASP A 77 -2.70 11.56 -7.92
CA ASP A 77 -1.76 12.67 -8.19
C ASP A 77 -0.45 12.18 -8.85
N ALA A 78 0.06 11.02 -8.40
CA ALA A 78 1.22 10.37 -9.01
C ALA A 78 0.92 9.90 -10.44
N LEU A 79 -0.26 9.32 -10.68
CA LEU A 79 -0.71 8.93 -12.01
C LEU A 79 -0.93 10.14 -12.92
N ALA A 80 -1.43 11.27 -12.41
CA ALA A 80 -1.56 12.52 -13.17
C ALA A 80 -0.19 13.03 -13.64
N THR A 81 0.83 12.96 -12.78
CA THR A 81 2.22 13.27 -13.14
C THR A 81 2.73 12.33 -14.23
N TRP A 82 2.41 11.03 -14.14
CA TRP A 82 2.76 10.05 -15.17
C TRP A 82 2.04 10.32 -16.50
N VAL A 83 0.77 10.73 -16.49
CA VAL A 83 0.02 11.11 -17.71
C VAL A 83 0.69 12.29 -18.40
N ALA A 84 1.09 13.32 -17.64
CA ALA A 84 1.83 14.46 -18.17
C ALA A 84 3.17 14.03 -18.79
N LEU A 85 3.91 13.14 -18.13
CA LEU A 85 5.15 12.58 -18.66
C LEU A 85 4.91 11.78 -19.95
N LYS A 86 3.86 10.95 -20.00
CA LYS A 86 3.47 10.14 -21.16
C LYS A 86 3.28 11.00 -22.41
N ALA A 87 2.71 12.21 -22.26
CA ALA A 87 2.55 13.15 -23.37
C ALA A 87 3.88 13.63 -23.97
N VAL A 88 4.96 13.63 -23.19
CA VAL A 88 6.30 14.07 -23.61
C VAL A 88 7.14 12.91 -24.16
N VAL A 89 7.18 11.78 -23.46
CA VAL A 89 8.09 10.65 -23.78
C VAL A 89 7.43 9.55 -24.62
N GLY A 90 6.12 9.65 -24.85
CA GLY A 90 5.34 8.62 -25.52
C GLY A 90 4.97 7.45 -24.60
N GLN A 91 4.02 6.64 -25.06
CA GLN A 91 3.43 5.55 -24.27
C GLN A 91 4.45 4.49 -23.84
N ASP A 92 5.30 4.04 -24.75
CA ASP A 92 6.23 2.93 -24.46
C ASP A 92 7.28 3.31 -23.42
N GLY A 93 7.81 4.54 -23.50
CA GLY A 93 8.74 5.06 -22.50
C GLY A 93 8.08 5.21 -21.13
N ALA A 94 6.86 5.74 -21.09
CA ALA A 94 6.10 5.93 -19.86
C ALA A 94 5.72 4.59 -19.20
N TYR A 95 5.33 3.58 -19.98
CA TYR A 95 5.10 2.23 -19.46
C TYR A 95 6.39 1.52 -19.05
N GLY A 96 7.49 1.77 -19.76
CA GLY A 96 8.82 1.26 -19.39
C GLY A 96 9.21 1.73 -17.99
N LEU A 97 9.02 3.02 -17.70
CA LEU A 97 9.30 3.60 -16.39
C LEU A 97 8.50 2.94 -15.27
N LEU A 98 7.17 2.78 -15.43
CA LEU A 98 6.32 2.14 -14.42
C LEU A 98 6.79 0.72 -14.08
N ARG A 99 7.18 -0.08 -15.09
CA ARG A 99 7.71 -1.43 -14.86
C ARG A 99 9.01 -1.42 -14.06
N VAL A 100 9.90 -0.48 -14.36
CA VAL A 100 11.19 -0.35 -13.64
C VAL A 100 10.93 0.04 -12.19
N VAL A 101 10.05 1.01 -11.95
CA VAL A 101 9.65 1.42 -10.59
C VAL A 101 9.04 0.24 -9.84
N GLY A 102 8.06 -0.45 -10.41
CA GLY A 102 7.43 -1.62 -9.78
C GLY A 102 8.44 -2.72 -9.44
N THR A 103 9.35 -3.04 -10.37
CA THR A 103 10.39 -4.06 -10.16
C THR A 103 11.39 -3.64 -9.07
N ALA A 104 11.78 -2.37 -9.04
CA ALA A 104 12.70 -1.85 -8.03
C ALA A 104 12.07 -1.87 -6.64
N MET A 105 10.83 -1.42 -6.52
CA MET A 105 10.08 -1.44 -5.26
C MET A 105 9.83 -2.86 -4.75
N ALA A 106 9.49 -3.80 -5.63
CA ALA A 106 9.34 -5.21 -5.24
C ALA A 106 10.63 -5.80 -4.67
N ARG A 107 11.79 -5.48 -5.29
CA ARG A 107 13.09 -5.94 -4.78
C ARG A 107 13.47 -5.29 -3.46
N LEU A 108 13.14 -4.01 -3.28
CA LEU A 108 13.35 -3.30 -2.02
C LEU A 108 12.49 -3.92 -0.91
N ALA A 109 11.19 -4.10 -1.16
CA ALA A 109 10.26 -4.70 -0.21
C ALA A 109 10.69 -6.12 0.22
N GLU A 110 11.22 -6.93 -0.72
CA GLU A 110 11.74 -8.26 -0.40
C GLU A 110 13.00 -8.19 0.49
N ALA A 111 13.90 -7.24 0.21
CA ALA A 111 15.10 -7.04 1.01
C ALA A 111 14.76 -6.57 2.44
N GLU A 112 13.86 -5.61 2.58
CA GLU A 112 13.35 -5.13 3.88
C GLU A 112 12.67 -6.26 4.65
N SER A 113 11.78 -7.00 4.00
CA SER A 113 11.08 -8.14 4.61
C SER A 113 12.05 -9.22 5.09
N THR A 114 13.11 -9.49 4.33
CA THR A 114 14.16 -10.45 4.70
C THR A 114 14.98 -9.95 5.90
N MET A 115 15.36 -8.67 5.90
CA MET A 115 16.08 -8.05 7.01
C MET A 115 15.26 -8.08 8.30
N ILE A 116 13.99 -7.68 8.22
CA ILE A 116 13.07 -7.66 9.36
C ILE A 116 12.87 -9.07 9.93
N ARG A 117 12.59 -10.08 9.08
CA ARG A 117 12.45 -11.47 9.53
C ARG A 117 13.72 -12.02 10.20
N ALA A 118 14.90 -11.65 9.70
CA ALA A 118 16.17 -12.11 10.24
C ALA A 118 16.56 -11.39 11.53
N GLY A 119 16.27 -10.09 11.64
CA GLY A 119 16.68 -9.25 12.77
C GLY A 119 15.66 -9.18 13.92
N MET A 120 14.40 -9.52 13.67
CA MET A 120 13.30 -9.40 14.65
C MET A 120 12.42 -10.66 14.68
N PRO A 121 12.89 -11.77 15.28
CA PRO A 121 12.13 -13.03 15.32
C PRO A 121 10.81 -12.90 16.09
N ASP A 122 10.69 -11.95 17.02
CA ASP A 122 9.50 -11.75 17.86
C ASP A 122 8.25 -11.24 17.09
N ILE A 123 8.40 -10.79 15.85
CA ILE A 123 7.26 -10.45 14.98
C ILE A 123 6.52 -11.70 14.48
N GLN A 124 7.11 -12.87 14.68
CA GLN A 124 6.55 -14.13 14.21
C GLN A 124 5.78 -14.77 15.37
N MET A 125 4.46 -14.89 15.21
CA MET A 125 3.59 -15.54 16.21
C MET A 125 3.97 -17.02 16.44
N THR A 126 4.58 -17.65 15.44
CA THR A 126 5.16 -19.00 15.53
C THR A 126 6.42 -19.07 16.39
N HIS A 127 7.03 -17.93 16.73
CA HIS A 127 8.21 -17.82 17.57
C HIS A 127 7.86 -17.40 19.00
N THR A 128 7.02 -16.37 19.15
CA THR A 128 6.65 -15.82 20.47
C THR A 128 5.64 -16.68 21.22
N HIS A 129 4.73 -17.33 20.48
CA HIS A 129 3.54 -17.98 21.04
C HIS A 129 2.68 -17.06 21.94
N ASP A 130 2.81 -15.74 21.77
CA ASP A 130 2.15 -14.69 22.55
C ASP A 130 1.75 -13.52 21.63
N GLU A 131 0.44 -13.30 21.50
CA GLU A 131 -0.14 -12.27 20.65
C GLU A 131 0.24 -10.85 21.09
N LEU A 132 0.38 -10.60 22.40
CA LEU A 132 0.74 -9.27 22.93
C LEU A 132 2.21 -8.95 22.63
N ALA A 133 3.11 -9.92 22.83
CA ALA A 133 4.53 -9.77 22.53
C ALA A 133 4.75 -9.49 21.03
N THR A 134 4.05 -10.22 20.17
CA THR A 134 4.12 -10.01 18.72
C THR A 134 3.55 -8.65 18.31
N ALA A 135 2.42 -8.22 18.88
CA ALA A 135 1.86 -6.89 18.61
C ALA A 135 2.81 -5.75 19.02
N GLN A 136 3.53 -5.89 20.15
CA GLN A 136 4.53 -4.92 20.58
C GLN A 136 5.74 -4.87 19.63
N ALA A 137 6.20 -6.02 19.12
CA ALA A 137 7.28 -6.07 18.14
C ALA A 137 6.89 -5.40 16.80
N TYR A 138 5.65 -5.59 16.35
CA TYR A 138 5.12 -4.87 15.17
C TYR A 138 5.07 -3.36 15.37
N ARG A 139 4.69 -2.89 16.57
CA ARG A 139 4.69 -1.46 16.90
C ARG A 139 6.09 -0.84 16.79
N ALA A 140 7.12 -1.53 17.28
CA ALA A 140 8.49 -1.03 17.18
C ALA A 140 8.94 -0.86 15.71
N ILE A 141 8.46 -1.70 14.79
CA ILE A 141 8.74 -1.57 13.35
C ILE A 141 8.02 -0.36 12.75
N ALA A 142 6.77 -0.14 13.14
CA ALA A 142 5.97 0.97 12.64
C ALA A 142 6.63 2.33 12.91
N GLU A 143 7.40 2.47 13.99
CA GLU A 143 8.14 3.70 14.31
C GLU A 143 9.26 4.03 13.28
N PHE A 144 9.72 3.06 12.48
CA PHE A 144 10.75 3.28 11.46
C PHE A 144 10.20 3.74 10.11
N VAL A 145 8.88 3.68 9.88
CA VAL A 145 8.27 4.14 8.62
C VAL A 145 8.02 5.65 8.70
N PRO A 146 8.68 6.47 7.87
CA PRO A 146 8.47 7.92 7.85
C PRO A 146 7.06 8.23 7.33
N GLY A 147 6.20 8.82 8.17
CA GLY A 147 4.82 9.19 7.80
C GLY A 147 3.80 9.10 8.93
N SER A 148 4.15 8.49 10.07
CA SER A 148 3.29 8.33 11.25
C SER A 148 3.07 9.61 12.09
N GLY A 149 3.29 10.79 11.49
CA GLY A 149 3.13 12.07 12.17
C GLY A 149 2.54 13.15 11.27
N THR A 150 1.20 13.21 11.23
CA THR A 150 0.36 14.37 11.61
C THR A 150 -1.11 14.01 11.46
#